data_AF-A0A7X2BMN1-F1
#
_entry.id   AF-A0A7X2BMN1-F1
#
_cell.length_a   1.000
_cell.length_b   1.000
_cell.length_c   1.000
_cell.angle_alpha   90.00
_cell.angle_beta   90.00
_cell.angle_gamma   90.00
#
_symmetry.space_group_name_H-M   'P 1'
#
loop_
_entity.id
_entity.type
_entity.pdbx_description
1 polymer ?
#
loop_
_entity_poly.entity_id
_entity_poly.type
_entity_poly.pdbx_seq_one_letter_code
_entity_poly.pdbx_strand_id
1 'polypeptide(L)'
;MERISAWTPLVAPLGQFRYGTVAGGVAPTPLKAEWLNMIQNELANFILAYLPKLDAEDNTQFLKAIQAFGERFPQKATTLAAYGILDAYTKTEDDWLLSKKANNAITLAGYGIGDAYTKLAINAFVSDLQGAIDNLAKNKQDKNTALMAATGWRLDSATGLLEQWGSGECGPDSTTAAIDFPRPFAEVYNCFGNKVTANPIDNDGNAAGAFAVSATQYKIFNDTGAFSATVHWRAIGKAPGF
;
A
#
# COMPACT_ATOMS: atom_id res chain seq x y z
N MET A 1 12.82 -21.71 -70.79
CA MET A 1 12.91 -22.80 -71.79
C MET A 1 11.52 -23.09 -72.37
N GLU A 2 11.39 -22.99 -73.69
CA GLU A 2 10.17 -23.35 -74.40
C GLU A 2 10.18 -24.82 -74.84
N ARG A 3 8.98 -25.40 -75.01
CA ARG A 3 8.83 -26.76 -75.54
C ARG A 3 8.96 -26.77 -77.07
N ILE A 4 9.25 -27.94 -77.65
CA ILE A 4 9.39 -28.10 -79.10
C ILE A 4 8.11 -27.72 -79.87
N SER A 5 6.94 -27.79 -79.23
CA SER A 5 5.65 -27.30 -79.78
C SER A 5 5.61 -25.81 -80.14
N ALA A 6 6.45 -24.96 -79.55
CA ALA A 6 6.56 -23.56 -79.95
C ALA A 6 7.19 -23.39 -81.35
N TRP A 7 7.90 -24.42 -81.84
CA TRP A 7 8.72 -24.37 -83.05
C TRP A 7 8.21 -25.30 -84.16
N THR A 8 7.33 -26.25 -83.84
CA THR A 8 6.70 -27.15 -84.82
C THR A 8 5.35 -27.71 -84.31
N PRO A 9 4.33 -27.82 -85.18
CA PRO A 9 3.07 -28.47 -84.84
C PRO A 9 3.17 -30.01 -84.84
N LEU A 10 4.28 -30.59 -85.32
CA LEU A 10 4.49 -32.03 -85.43
C LEU A 10 5.02 -32.63 -84.11
N VAL A 11 4.21 -32.60 -83.06
CA VAL A 11 4.58 -32.97 -81.70
C VAL A 11 3.61 -34.00 -81.11
N ALA A 12 4.02 -34.65 -80.02
CA ALA A 12 3.15 -35.44 -79.17
C ALA A 12 2.26 -34.53 -78.30
N PRO A 13 1.25 -35.09 -77.60
CA PRO A 13 0.49 -34.34 -76.59
C PRO A 13 1.41 -33.61 -75.61
N LEU A 14 0.94 -32.47 -75.08
CA LEU A 14 1.72 -31.58 -74.22
C LEU A 14 2.96 -30.95 -74.89
N GLY A 15 3.10 -31.09 -76.21
CA GLY A 15 4.15 -30.44 -76.97
C GLY A 15 5.52 -31.07 -76.84
N GLN A 16 5.57 -32.39 -76.63
CA GLN A 16 6.78 -33.20 -76.53
C GLN A 16 7.22 -33.77 -77.89
N PHE A 17 8.42 -34.34 -77.95
CA PHE A 17 8.89 -35.08 -79.12
C PHE A 17 8.00 -36.30 -79.39
N ARG A 18 7.73 -36.58 -80.67
CA ARG A 18 7.11 -37.83 -81.13
C ARG A 18 8.03 -38.57 -82.08
N TYR A 19 7.99 -39.89 -82.00
CA TYR A 19 8.59 -40.75 -83.02
C TYR A 19 7.74 -40.76 -84.29
N GLY A 20 8.39 -40.95 -85.42
CA GLY A 20 7.71 -41.20 -86.68
C GLY A 20 7.26 -42.66 -86.74
N THR A 21 6.17 -42.95 -87.45
CA THR A 21 5.73 -44.32 -87.69
C THR A 21 5.56 -44.55 -89.19
N VAL A 22 6.23 -45.58 -89.72
CA VAL A 22 6.16 -45.91 -91.16
C VAL A 22 4.77 -46.48 -91.50
N ALA A 23 4.18 -47.23 -90.58
CA ALA A 23 2.85 -47.85 -90.76
C ALA A 23 1.68 -46.86 -90.65
N GLY A 24 1.84 -45.76 -89.89
CA GLY A 24 0.78 -44.76 -89.69
C GLY A 24 0.92 -43.51 -90.57
N GLY A 25 1.96 -43.42 -91.39
CA GLY A 25 2.25 -42.23 -92.20
C GLY A 25 2.56 -40.96 -91.39
N VAL A 26 2.82 -41.09 -90.08
CA VAL A 26 3.06 -39.94 -89.20
C VAL A 26 4.54 -39.59 -89.18
N ALA A 27 4.88 -38.38 -89.62
CA ALA A 27 6.24 -37.88 -89.58
C ALA A 27 6.74 -37.63 -88.13
N PRO A 28 8.02 -37.95 -87.82
CA PRO A 28 8.64 -37.65 -86.53
C PRO A 28 8.67 -36.14 -86.26
N THR A 29 8.86 -35.73 -85.00
CA THR A 29 9.11 -34.32 -84.68
C THR A 29 10.43 -33.86 -85.30
N PRO A 30 10.42 -32.85 -86.19
CA PRO A 30 11.65 -32.28 -86.71
C PRO A 30 12.42 -31.57 -85.59
N LEU A 31 13.73 -31.84 -85.48
CA LEU A 31 14.61 -31.08 -84.61
C LEU A 31 14.94 -29.74 -85.27
N LYS A 32 14.46 -28.65 -84.67
CA LYS A 32 14.70 -27.28 -85.13
C LYS A 32 16.02 -26.77 -84.55
N ALA A 33 16.87 -26.19 -85.39
CA ALA A 33 18.17 -25.67 -84.98
C ALA A 33 18.03 -24.55 -83.94
N GLU A 34 16.98 -23.74 -84.06
CA GLU A 34 16.67 -22.64 -83.15
C GLU A 34 16.42 -23.12 -81.71
N TRP A 35 15.72 -24.25 -81.54
CA TRP A 35 15.49 -24.85 -80.23
C TRP A 35 16.78 -25.43 -79.62
N LEU A 36 17.61 -26.08 -80.44
CA LEU A 36 18.92 -26.57 -80.02
C LEU A 36 19.84 -25.42 -79.60
N ASN A 37 19.86 -24.33 -80.37
CA ASN A 37 20.62 -23.13 -80.06
C ASN A 37 20.11 -22.43 -78.79
N MET A 38 18.79 -22.38 -78.56
CA MET A 38 18.21 -21.84 -77.32
C MET A 38 18.71 -22.63 -76.10
N ILE A 39 18.64 -23.96 -76.14
CA ILE A 39 19.13 -24.80 -75.03
C ILE A 39 20.62 -24.60 -74.81
N GLN A 40 21.40 -24.57 -75.89
CA GLN A 40 22.84 -24.33 -75.81
C GLN A 40 23.12 -22.98 -75.15
N ASN A 41 22.42 -21.92 -75.54
CA ASN A 41 22.61 -20.58 -74.99
C ASN A 41 22.22 -20.51 -73.50
N GLU A 42 21.12 -21.14 -73.08
CA GLU A 42 20.71 -21.17 -71.66
C GLU A 42 21.76 -21.88 -70.78
N LEU A 43 22.24 -23.04 -71.23
CA LEU A 43 23.30 -23.77 -70.53
C LEU A 43 24.60 -22.98 -70.50
N ALA A 44 24.98 -22.38 -71.63
CA ALA A 44 26.17 -21.55 -71.74
C ALA A 44 26.11 -20.31 -70.83
N ASN A 45 24.97 -19.62 -70.80
CA ASN A 45 24.75 -18.45 -69.94
C ASN A 45 24.83 -18.83 -68.46
N PHE A 46 24.23 -19.96 -68.06
CA PHE A 46 24.34 -20.46 -66.69
C PHE A 46 25.80 -20.76 -66.33
N ILE A 47 26.55 -21.43 -67.22
CA ILE A 47 27.98 -21.69 -67.01
C ILE A 47 28.75 -20.39 -66.83
N LEU A 48 28.57 -19.42 -67.73
CA LEU A 48 29.26 -18.13 -67.70
C LEU A 48 28.90 -17.25 -66.49
N ALA A 49 27.76 -17.49 -65.85
CA ALA A 49 27.40 -16.80 -64.61
C ALA A 49 28.27 -17.24 -63.41
N TYR A 50 28.82 -18.47 -63.44
CA TYR A 50 29.59 -19.05 -62.32
C TYR A 50 31.04 -19.39 -62.67
N LEU A 51 31.38 -19.55 -63.95
CA LEU A 51 32.71 -19.89 -64.48
C LEU A 51 33.20 -18.80 -65.45
N PRO A 52 34.53 -18.60 -65.60
CA PRO A 52 35.08 -17.45 -66.34
C PRO A 52 34.88 -17.52 -67.86
N LYS A 53 34.76 -18.73 -68.43
CA LYS A 53 34.59 -18.97 -69.87
C LYS A 53 34.01 -20.36 -70.12
N LEU A 54 33.49 -20.57 -71.33
CA LEU A 54 33.20 -21.90 -71.84
C LEU A 54 34.50 -22.59 -72.26
N ASP A 55 34.55 -23.91 -72.06
CA ASP A 55 35.70 -24.73 -72.43
C ASP A 55 35.22 -25.92 -73.27
N ALA A 56 35.72 -26.05 -74.50
CA ALA A 56 35.32 -27.13 -75.41
C ALA A 56 35.87 -28.49 -74.98
N GLU A 57 36.96 -28.51 -74.20
CA GLU A 57 37.61 -29.73 -73.72
C GLU A 57 37.05 -30.21 -72.38
N ASP A 58 36.12 -29.46 -71.76
CA ASP A 58 35.52 -29.79 -70.47
C ASP A 58 34.04 -30.16 -70.58
N ASN A 59 33.75 -31.46 -70.59
CA ASN A 59 32.39 -31.99 -70.57
C ASN A 59 31.72 -31.95 -69.18
N THR A 60 32.39 -31.42 -68.15
CA THR A 60 31.89 -31.29 -66.77
C THR A 60 31.57 -29.86 -66.36
N GLN A 61 31.78 -28.87 -67.24
CA GLN A 61 31.61 -27.45 -66.94
C GLN A 61 30.22 -27.07 -66.39
N PHE A 62 29.15 -27.73 -66.85
CA PHE A 62 27.81 -27.51 -66.32
C PHE A 62 27.68 -27.96 -64.86
N LEU A 63 28.26 -29.12 -64.52
CA LEU A 63 28.29 -29.62 -63.14
C LEU A 63 29.10 -28.69 -62.22
N LYS A 64 30.26 -28.22 -62.69
CA LYS A 64 31.11 -27.28 -61.96
C LYS A 64 30.38 -25.96 -61.68
N ALA A 65 29.63 -25.45 -62.65
CA ALA A 65 28.80 -24.25 -62.48
C ALA A 65 27.71 -24.45 -61.42
N ILE A 66 27.04 -25.61 -61.39
CA ILE A 66 26.04 -25.95 -60.35
C ILE A 66 26.68 -26.01 -58.95
N GLN A 67 27.86 -26.62 -58.84
CA GLN A 67 28.58 -26.70 -57.56
C GLN A 67 28.96 -25.30 -57.05
N ALA A 68 29.49 -24.44 -57.92
CA ALA A 68 29.83 -23.06 -57.60
C ALA A 68 28.59 -22.22 -57.21
N PHE A 69 27.44 -22.47 -57.83
CA PHE A 69 26.17 -21.87 -57.39
C PHE A 69 25.81 -22.31 -55.96
N GLY A 70 25.91 -23.61 -55.67
CA GLY A 70 25.60 -24.17 -54.34
C GLY A 70 26.49 -23.62 -53.22
N GLU A 71 27.76 -23.35 -53.50
CA GLU A 71 28.70 -22.72 -52.55
C GLU A 71 28.35 -21.24 -52.28
N ARG A 72 27.84 -20.53 -53.29
CA ARG A 72 27.43 -19.12 -53.17
C ARG A 72 26.03 -18.95 -52.59
N PHE A 73 25.24 -20.01 -52.52
CA PHE A 73 23.91 -19.96 -51.92
C PHE A 73 24.05 -19.83 -50.39
N PRO A 74 23.43 -18.83 -49.76
CA PRO A 74 23.55 -18.66 -48.31
C PRO A 74 22.90 -19.85 -47.59
N GLN A 75 23.73 -20.74 -47.07
CA GLN A 75 23.32 -21.79 -46.14
C GLN A 75 22.88 -21.10 -44.84
N LYS A 76 21.78 -21.55 -44.22
CA LYS A 76 21.29 -20.97 -42.96
C LYS A 76 22.42 -20.99 -41.93
N ALA A 77 22.97 -19.82 -41.60
CA ALA A 77 23.97 -19.68 -40.56
C ALA A 77 23.37 -20.09 -39.20
N THR A 78 24.19 -20.69 -38.34
CA THR A 78 23.81 -21.10 -36.98
C THR A 78 24.43 -20.21 -35.90
N THR A 79 25.22 -19.21 -36.29
CA THR A 79 25.88 -18.26 -35.37
C THR A 79 25.57 -16.82 -35.76
N LEU A 80 25.56 -15.93 -34.76
CA LEU A 80 25.35 -14.49 -34.97
C LEU A 80 26.41 -13.87 -35.89
N ALA A 81 27.68 -14.27 -35.71
CA ALA A 81 28.79 -13.80 -36.54
C ALA A 81 28.60 -14.15 -38.04
N ALA A 82 28.05 -15.33 -38.35
CA ALA A 82 27.78 -15.73 -39.73
C ALA A 82 26.57 -15.00 -40.36
N TYR A 83 25.73 -14.35 -39.56
CA TYR A 83 24.73 -13.37 -40.03
C TYR A 83 25.28 -11.94 -40.11
N GLY A 84 26.56 -11.71 -39.81
CA GLY A 84 27.15 -10.37 -39.77
C GLY A 84 26.78 -9.56 -38.51
N ILE A 85 26.22 -10.21 -37.49
CA ILE A 85 25.92 -9.58 -36.20
C ILE A 85 27.18 -9.69 -35.33
N LEU A 86 27.99 -8.64 -35.36
CA LEU A 86 29.27 -8.56 -34.64
C LEU A 86 29.17 -7.84 -33.30
N ASP A 87 28.11 -7.06 -33.09
CA ASP A 87 27.85 -6.27 -31.89
C ASP A 87 26.59 -6.79 -31.19
N ALA A 88 26.72 -7.95 -30.54
CA ALA A 88 25.66 -8.55 -29.74
C ALA A 88 26.24 -8.96 -28.38
N TYR A 89 25.44 -8.79 -27.33
CA TYR A 89 25.83 -9.26 -26.00
C TYR A 89 26.00 -10.77 -25.99
N THR A 90 27.09 -11.20 -25.40
CA THR A 90 27.33 -12.60 -25.07
C THR A 90 26.54 -12.95 -23.80
N LYS A 91 26.17 -14.23 -23.69
CA LYS A 91 25.55 -14.75 -22.47
C LYS A 91 26.38 -14.42 -21.21
N THR A 92 27.71 -14.44 -21.31
CA THR A 92 28.60 -14.14 -20.18
C THR A 92 28.54 -12.68 -19.75
N GLU A 93 28.49 -11.75 -20.70
CA GLU A 93 28.33 -10.32 -20.39
C GLU A 93 26.98 -10.06 -19.72
N ASP A 94 25.90 -10.65 -20.25
CA ASP A 94 24.56 -10.54 -19.68
C ASP A 94 24.49 -11.16 -18.27
N ASP A 95 25.03 -12.36 -18.06
CA ASP A 95 25.06 -13.01 -16.75
C ASP A 95 25.82 -12.15 -15.73
N TRP A 96 26.92 -11.50 -16.13
CA TRP A 96 27.67 -10.60 -15.26
C TRP A 96 26.92 -9.30 -14.96
N LEU A 97 26.33 -8.65 -15.96
CA LEU A 97 25.53 -7.43 -15.79
C LEU A 97 24.31 -7.71 -14.90
N LEU A 98 23.67 -8.85 -15.11
CA LEU A 98 22.54 -9.29 -14.29
C LEU A 98 23.00 -9.62 -12.87
N SER A 99 24.15 -10.27 -12.66
CA SER A 99 24.68 -10.55 -11.32
C SER A 99 24.86 -9.28 -10.46
N LYS A 100 25.18 -8.14 -11.09
CA LYS A 100 25.28 -6.85 -10.39
C LYS A 100 23.92 -6.30 -9.95
N LYS A 101 22.84 -6.66 -10.64
CA LYS A 101 21.46 -6.34 -10.27
C LYS A 101 20.84 -7.42 -9.36
N ALA A 102 21.30 -8.67 -9.47
CA ALA A 102 20.73 -9.85 -8.84
C ALA A 102 21.47 -10.29 -7.56
N ASN A 103 22.65 -9.74 -7.26
CA ASN A 103 23.27 -9.90 -5.96
C ASN A 103 22.41 -9.16 -4.94
N ASN A 104 21.55 -9.93 -4.27
CA ASN A 104 20.67 -9.50 -3.20
C ASN A 104 21.48 -8.76 -2.15
N ALA A 105 21.43 -7.44 -2.19
CA ALA A 105 21.78 -6.67 -1.01
C ALA A 105 20.93 -7.19 0.15
N ILE A 106 21.55 -7.57 1.26
CA ILE A 106 20.81 -7.96 2.47
C ILE A 106 20.47 -6.73 3.32
N THR A 107 20.76 -5.54 2.82
CA THR A 107 20.51 -4.26 3.49
C THR A 107 19.75 -3.31 2.56
N LEU A 108 18.91 -2.47 3.13
CA LEU A 108 18.20 -1.39 2.42
C LEU A 108 19.19 -0.47 1.66
N ALA A 109 20.32 -0.14 2.30
CA ALA A 109 21.37 0.66 1.68
C ALA A 109 21.96 0.02 0.42
N GLY A 110 22.11 -1.31 0.38
CA GLY A 110 22.58 -2.00 -0.82
C GLY A 110 21.56 -2.03 -1.96
N TYR A 111 20.28 -1.77 -1.69
CA TYR A 111 19.26 -1.49 -2.71
C TYR A 111 19.18 0.00 -3.10
N GLY A 112 20.02 0.86 -2.53
CA GLY A 112 19.97 2.31 -2.76
C GLY A 112 18.84 3.01 -2.01
N ILE A 113 18.24 2.37 -1.00
CA ILE A 113 17.19 2.94 -0.16
C ILE A 113 17.85 3.68 1.01
N GLY A 114 17.96 5.00 0.90
CA GLY A 114 18.62 5.86 1.88
C GLY A 114 17.70 6.53 2.90
N ASP A 115 16.39 6.52 2.66
CA ASP A 115 15.36 7.21 3.45
C ASP A 115 14.59 6.28 4.41
N ALA A 116 14.98 5.00 4.48
CA ALA A 116 14.35 4.04 5.38
C ALA A 116 14.71 4.31 6.85
N TYR A 117 13.70 4.27 7.73
CA TYR A 117 13.92 4.32 9.17
C TYR A 117 14.71 3.09 9.65
N THR A 118 15.72 3.34 10.48
CA THR A 118 16.49 2.27 11.12
C THR A 118 15.78 1.76 12.36
N LYS A 119 16.03 0.49 12.73
CA LYS A 119 15.55 -0.07 13.99
C LYS A 119 15.96 0.78 15.20
N LEU A 120 17.17 1.36 15.16
CA LEU A 120 17.66 2.24 16.21
C LEU A 120 16.83 3.53 16.30
N ALA A 121 16.54 4.17 15.16
CA ALA A 121 15.73 5.38 15.13
C ALA A 121 14.32 5.15 15.68
N ILE A 122 13.68 4.05 15.29
CA ILE A 122 12.35 3.67 15.78
C ILE A 122 12.39 3.37 17.29
N ASN A 123 13.38 2.62 17.77
CA ASN A 123 13.50 2.32 19.18
C ASN A 123 13.69 3.58 20.04
N ALA A 124 14.50 4.53 19.57
CA ALA A 124 14.69 5.81 20.25
C ALA A 124 13.38 6.61 20.31
N PHE A 125 12.69 6.74 19.18
CA PHE A 125 11.41 7.45 19.11
C PHE A 125 10.35 6.84 20.04
N VAL A 126 10.24 5.51 20.08
CA VAL A 126 9.32 4.82 20.98
C VAL A 126 9.68 5.05 22.45
N SER A 127 10.97 5.02 22.80
CA SER A 127 11.44 5.30 24.16
C SER A 127 11.09 6.73 24.59
N ASP A 128 11.26 7.71 23.71
CA ASP A 128 10.95 9.11 23.99
C ASP A 128 9.45 9.32 24.21
N LEU A 129 8.61 8.71 23.38
CA LEU A 129 7.16 8.72 23.55
C LEU A 129 6.73 8.08 24.87
N GLN A 130 7.34 6.95 25.25
CA GLN A 130 7.05 6.31 26.53
C GLN A 130 7.43 7.23 27.71
N GLY A 131 8.58 7.87 27.65
CA GLY A 131 9.00 8.85 28.66
C GLY A 131 8.01 10.03 28.77
N ALA A 132 7.51 10.53 27.64
CA ALA A 132 6.48 11.57 27.62
C ALA A 132 5.16 11.12 28.25
N ILE A 133 4.72 9.88 27.97
CA ILE A 133 3.51 9.28 28.55
C ILE A 133 3.67 9.12 30.07
N ASP A 134 4.81 8.60 30.52
CA ASP A 134 5.10 8.40 31.94
C ASP A 134 5.13 9.75 32.69
N ASN A 135 5.70 10.78 32.06
CA ASN A 135 5.68 12.14 32.61
C ASN A 135 4.27 12.72 32.69
N LEU A 136 3.44 12.49 31.67
CA LEU A 136 2.04 12.92 31.71
C LEU A 136 1.27 12.19 32.81
N ALA A 137 1.46 10.88 32.95
CA ALA A 137 0.80 10.09 33.99
C ALA A 137 1.17 10.56 35.41
N LYS A 138 2.43 10.93 35.63
CA LYS A 138 2.91 11.47 36.91
C LYS A 138 2.39 12.86 37.22
N ASN A 139 2.26 13.72 36.21
CA ASN A 139 1.99 15.15 36.40
C ASN A 139 0.55 15.56 36.06
N LYS A 140 -0.27 14.68 35.47
CA LYS A 140 -1.66 15.05 35.22
C LYS A 140 -2.36 15.23 36.56
N GLN A 141 -2.93 16.41 36.75
CA GLN A 141 -3.88 16.66 37.80
C GLN A 141 -5.27 16.54 37.18
N ASP A 142 -6.13 15.69 37.76
CA ASP A 142 -7.50 15.58 37.28
C ASP A 142 -8.24 16.90 37.50
N LYS A 143 -9.07 17.29 36.53
CA LYS A 143 -9.81 18.55 36.60
C LYS A 143 -10.75 18.53 37.80
N ASN A 144 -10.77 19.62 38.55
CA ASN A 144 -11.77 19.83 39.60
C ASN A 144 -13.16 19.87 38.97
N THR A 145 -14.14 19.29 39.67
CA THR A 145 -15.53 19.20 39.21
C THR A 145 -16.47 19.89 40.19
N ALA A 146 -17.57 20.46 39.71
CA ALA A 146 -18.51 21.17 40.59
C ALA A 146 -19.93 21.18 40.02
N LEU A 147 -20.92 21.27 40.91
CA LEU A 147 -22.31 21.64 40.63
C LEU A 147 -22.57 23.03 41.23
N MET A 148 -22.58 24.05 40.39
CA MET A 148 -22.77 25.46 40.79
C MET A 148 -24.26 25.83 40.87
N ALA A 149 -25.01 25.15 41.75
CA ALA A 149 -26.41 25.42 42.02
C ALA A 149 -26.61 25.99 43.44
N ALA A 150 -27.84 26.43 43.75
CA ALA A 150 -28.21 26.95 45.08
C ALA A 150 -27.93 25.93 46.20
N THR A 151 -28.17 24.65 45.91
CA THR A 151 -27.67 23.51 46.66
C THR A 151 -26.70 22.77 45.76
N GLY A 152 -25.41 22.79 46.09
CA GLY A 152 -24.35 22.45 45.16
C GLY A 152 -23.10 21.90 45.85
N TRP A 153 -22.08 21.64 45.04
CA TRP A 153 -20.81 21.08 45.52
C TRP A 153 -19.64 21.44 44.61
N ARG A 154 -18.42 21.36 45.15
CA ARG A 154 -17.16 21.35 44.39
C ARG A 154 -16.23 20.27 44.94
N LEU A 155 -15.52 19.60 44.04
CA LEU A 155 -14.53 18.57 44.31
C LEU A 155 -13.20 19.00 43.74
N ASP A 156 -12.19 19.06 44.60
CA ASP A 156 -10.79 19.02 44.18
C ASP A 156 -10.41 17.57 43.85
N SER A 157 -10.26 17.27 42.56
CA SER A 157 -9.96 15.91 42.09
C SER A 157 -8.51 15.52 42.33
N ALA A 158 -7.65 16.44 42.79
CA ALA A 158 -6.27 16.11 43.15
C ALA A 158 -6.15 15.58 44.58
N THR A 159 -6.97 16.10 45.49
CA THR A 159 -6.87 15.83 46.93
C THR A 159 -8.08 15.07 47.48
N GLY A 160 -9.18 15.03 46.73
CA GLY A 160 -10.46 14.49 47.19
C GLY A 160 -11.23 15.44 48.10
N LEU A 161 -10.80 16.69 48.27
CA LEU A 161 -11.52 17.68 49.07
C LEU A 161 -12.88 17.96 48.44
N LEU A 162 -13.94 17.57 49.14
CA LEU A 162 -15.31 17.82 48.77
C LEU A 162 -15.86 18.92 49.66
N GLU A 163 -16.46 19.92 49.05
CA GLU A 163 -17.19 20.98 49.73
C GLU A 163 -18.59 21.06 49.15
N GLN A 164 -19.59 21.11 50.02
CA GLN A 164 -21.00 21.15 49.64
C GLN A 164 -21.70 22.29 50.38
N TRP A 165 -22.74 22.83 49.77
CA TRP A 165 -23.52 23.91 50.35
C TRP A 165 -24.99 23.78 49.96
N GLY A 166 -25.83 24.46 50.73
CA GLY A 166 -27.24 24.60 50.45
C GLY A 166 -27.93 25.47 51.49
N SER A 167 -29.25 25.47 51.44
CA SER A 167 -30.09 26.11 52.44
C SER A 167 -31.27 25.23 52.80
N GLY A 168 -31.85 25.45 53.97
CA GLY A 168 -33.08 24.81 54.39
C GLY A 168 -33.75 25.57 55.53
N GLU A 169 -35.01 25.26 55.77
CA GLU A 169 -35.80 25.85 56.86
C GLU A 169 -35.99 24.83 57.98
N CYS A 170 -35.90 25.29 59.22
CA CYS A 170 -36.24 24.51 60.39
C CYS A 170 -37.27 25.28 61.22
N GLY A 171 -38.32 24.59 61.65
CA GLY A 171 -39.39 25.17 62.45
C GLY A 171 -38.91 25.65 63.83
N PRO A 172 -39.77 26.33 64.60
CA PRO A 172 -39.41 26.80 65.94
C PRO A 172 -39.11 25.64 66.90
N ASP A 173 -38.12 25.83 67.78
CA ASP A 173 -37.67 24.87 68.81
C ASP A 173 -37.63 23.41 68.31
N SER A 174 -36.89 23.21 67.21
CA SER A 174 -36.94 21.93 66.50
C SER A 174 -35.64 21.58 65.77
N THR A 175 -35.60 20.34 65.27
CA THR A 175 -34.57 19.84 64.35
C THR A 175 -35.26 19.15 63.17
N THR A 176 -34.76 19.36 61.96
CA THR A 176 -35.33 18.75 60.75
C THR A 176 -35.18 17.23 60.75
N ALA A 177 -35.94 16.57 59.87
CA ALA A 177 -35.59 15.23 59.41
C ALA A 177 -34.18 15.22 58.79
N ALA A 178 -33.57 14.03 58.65
CA ALA A 178 -32.30 13.90 57.97
C ALA A 178 -32.44 14.32 56.49
N ILE A 179 -31.50 15.14 56.02
CA ILE A 179 -31.45 15.64 54.65
C ILE A 179 -30.19 15.07 54.00
N ASP A 180 -30.31 14.56 52.78
CA ASP A 180 -29.17 14.04 52.03
C ASP A 180 -28.26 15.18 51.54
N PHE A 181 -26.95 14.98 51.66
CA PHE A 181 -25.99 15.79 50.93
C PHE A 181 -26.15 15.57 49.43
N PRO A 182 -25.93 16.60 48.59
CA PRO A 182 -25.96 16.48 47.12
C PRO A 182 -25.05 15.36 46.57
N ARG A 183 -23.95 15.09 47.27
CA ARG A 183 -23.03 14.00 47.01
C ARG A 183 -22.62 13.36 48.35
N PRO A 184 -22.49 12.03 48.44
CA PRO A 184 -21.91 11.39 49.63
C PRO A 184 -20.48 11.86 49.90
N PHE A 185 -20.16 12.06 51.17
CA PHE A 185 -18.79 12.08 51.65
C PHE A 185 -18.31 10.64 51.94
N ALA A 186 -17.00 10.42 51.91
CA ALA A 186 -16.37 9.29 52.59
C ALA A 186 -16.21 9.59 54.09
N GLU A 187 -15.86 10.84 54.40
CA GLU A 187 -15.70 11.35 55.75
C GLU A 187 -16.07 12.84 55.77
N VAL A 188 -16.84 13.27 56.77
CA VAL A 188 -17.20 14.68 56.98
C VAL A 188 -16.27 15.26 58.02
N TYR A 189 -15.51 16.29 57.66
CA TYR A 189 -14.61 16.98 58.59
C TYR A 189 -15.36 18.07 59.34
N ASN A 190 -16.10 18.91 58.60
CA ASN A 190 -16.87 20.01 59.17
C ASN A 190 -18.25 20.05 58.51
N CYS A 191 -19.27 20.35 59.31
CA CYS A 191 -20.60 20.72 58.83
C CYS A 191 -21.14 21.79 59.76
N PHE A 192 -21.47 22.94 59.20
CA PHE A 192 -21.96 24.09 59.93
C PHE A 192 -23.04 24.80 59.14
N GLY A 193 -23.87 25.56 59.84
CA GLY A 193 -24.88 26.40 59.22
C GLY A 193 -24.96 27.73 59.92
N ASN A 194 -25.31 28.77 59.17
CA ASN A 194 -25.58 30.08 59.72
C ASN A 194 -27.05 30.45 59.47
N LYS A 195 -27.71 30.96 60.49
CA LYS A 195 -29.05 31.54 60.38
C LYS A 195 -28.99 32.78 59.50
N VAL A 196 -29.89 32.88 58.52
CA VAL A 196 -29.96 34.02 57.60
C VAL A 196 -31.27 34.81 57.70
N THR A 197 -32.25 34.32 58.44
CA THR A 197 -33.47 35.08 58.79
C THR A 197 -33.25 35.93 60.04
N ALA A 198 -33.50 37.23 59.93
CA ALA A 198 -33.47 38.13 61.08
C ALA A 198 -34.69 37.90 61.99
N ASN A 199 -34.47 37.75 63.30
CA ASN A 199 -35.54 37.77 64.30
C ASN A 199 -35.18 38.77 65.42
N PRO A 200 -36.05 39.73 65.77
CA PRO A 200 -35.78 40.73 66.80
C PRO A 200 -36.19 40.33 68.24
N ILE A 201 -36.67 39.10 68.51
CA ILE A 201 -37.45 38.83 69.75
C ILE A 201 -36.72 38.07 70.88
N ASP A 202 -35.54 37.52 70.70
CA ASP A 202 -34.90 36.75 71.78
C ASP A 202 -33.55 37.34 72.19
N ASN A 203 -33.49 37.80 73.43
CA ASN A 203 -32.36 38.51 74.01
C ASN A 203 -31.32 37.53 74.61
N ASP A 204 -31.33 36.27 74.19
CA ASP A 204 -30.54 35.15 74.75
C ASP A 204 -29.63 34.44 73.73
N GLY A 205 -29.65 34.85 72.45
CA GLY A 205 -28.69 34.37 71.46
C GLY A 205 -29.06 33.00 70.89
N ASN A 206 -30.29 32.86 70.38
CA ASN A 206 -30.78 31.61 69.81
C ASN A 206 -29.82 30.97 68.79
N ALA A 207 -29.50 29.69 69.04
CA ALA A 207 -28.65 28.89 68.18
C ALA A 207 -29.48 28.26 67.04
N ALA A 208 -29.07 28.51 65.79
CA ALA A 208 -29.53 27.74 64.65
C ALA A 208 -28.33 27.42 63.75
N GLY A 209 -28.32 26.21 63.20
CA GLY A 209 -27.19 25.73 62.44
C GLY A 209 -27.47 24.40 61.76
N ALA A 210 -26.41 23.81 61.21
CA ALA A 210 -26.46 22.50 60.59
C ALA A 210 -25.33 21.64 61.12
N PHE A 211 -25.56 20.34 61.22
CA PHE A 211 -24.55 19.35 61.60
C PHE A 211 -24.75 18.06 60.79
N ALA A 212 -23.64 17.39 60.48
CA ALA A 212 -23.68 16.11 59.80
C ALA A 212 -24.10 15.01 60.79
N VAL A 213 -24.97 14.12 60.34
CA VAL A 213 -25.39 12.93 61.10
C VAL A 213 -24.79 11.64 60.53
N SER A 214 -24.35 11.68 59.28
CA SER A 214 -23.61 10.61 58.62
C SER A 214 -22.78 11.18 57.45
N ALA A 215 -22.05 10.32 56.75
CA ALA A 215 -21.33 10.71 55.54
C ALA A 215 -22.26 11.08 54.37
N THR A 216 -23.55 10.73 54.46
CA THR A 216 -24.55 11.00 53.42
C THR A 216 -25.57 12.05 53.83
N GLN A 217 -25.69 12.36 55.13
CA GLN A 217 -26.82 13.13 55.65
C GLN A 217 -26.41 14.18 56.69
N TYR A 218 -27.17 15.26 56.73
CA TYR A 218 -27.11 16.31 57.75
C TYR A 218 -28.50 16.64 58.27
N LYS A 219 -28.55 17.43 59.34
CA LYS A 219 -29.77 18.02 59.88
C LYS A 219 -29.57 19.51 60.13
N ILE A 220 -30.67 20.25 60.13
CA ILE A 220 -30.71 21.65 60.54
C ILE A 220 -31.46 21.72 61.87
N PHE A 221 -30.95 22.52 62.82
CA PHE A 221 -31.61 22.78 64.09
C PHE A 221 -31.89 24.26 64.27
N ASN A 222 -32.91 24.56 65.05
CA ASN A 222 -33.33 25.90 65.40
C ASN A 222 -33.90 25.92 66.82
N ASP A 223 -33.24 26.63 67.71
CA ASP A 223 -33.69 26.83 69.10
C ASP A 223 -34.63 28.05 69.26
N THR A 224 -34.95 28.73 68.15
CA THR A 224 -35.85 29.90 68.20
C THR A 224 -37.28 29.44 68.49
N GLY A 225 -37.82 29.74 69.67
CA GLY A 225 -39.12 29.23 70.10
C GLY A 225 -40.36 29.74 69.34
N ALA A 226 -40.28 30.88 68.66
CA ALA A 226 -41.46 31.54 68.06
C ALA A 226 -41.47 31.57 66.52
N PHE A 227 -40.33 31.32 65.87
CA PHE A 227 -40.20 31.48 64.42
C PHE A 227 -39.32 30.39 63.81
N SER A 228 -39.63 30.01 62.58
CA SER A 228 -38.73 29.21 61.76
C SER A 228 -37.44 29.97 61.46
N ALA A 229 -36.35 29.22 61.32
CA ALA A 229 -35.06 29.74 60.87
C ALA A 229 -34.71 29.18 59.50
N THR A 230 -34.33 30.05 58.57
CA THR A 230 -33.62 29.63 57.36
C THR A 230 -32.13 29.57 57.68
N VAL A 231 -31.52 28.43 57.38
CA VAL A 231 -30.10 28.17 57.62
C VAL A 231 -29.40 27.92 56.29
N HIS A 232 -28.37 28.71 56.01
CA HIS A 232 -27.42 28.41 54.94
C HIS A 232 -26.31 27.55 55.51
N TRP A 233 -26.11 26.38 54.94
CA TRP A 233 -25.16 25.40 55.45
C TRP A 233 -24.01 25.16 54.49
N ARG A 234 -22.87 24.78 55.05
CA ARG A 234 -21.68 24.34 54.32
C ARG A 234 -21.07 23.14 55.03
N ALA A 235 -20.71 22.13 54.25
CA ALA A 235 -20.03 20.94 54.72
C ALA A 235 -18.74 20.72 53.92
N ILE A 236 -17.68 20.29 54.61
CA ILE A 236 -16.36 20.01 54.04
C ILE A 236 -15.95 18.63 54.51
N GLY A 237 -15.39 17.83 53.60
CA GLY A 237 -15.00 16.47 53.86
C GLY A 237 -14.21 15.86 52.71
N LYS A 238 -14.03 14.56 52.75
CA LYS A 238 -13.38 13.78 51.69
C LYS A 238 -14.42 13.13 50.79
N ALA A 239 -14.25 13.19 49.48
CA ALA A 239 -15.09 12.46 48.53
C ALA A 239 -14.74 10.95 48.52
N PRO A 240 -15.73 10.06 48.27
CA PRO A 240 -15.46 8.66 47.99
C PRO A 240 -14.54 8.46 46.78
N GLY A 241 -13.57 7.56 46.89
CA GLY A 241 -12.65 7.19 45.81
C GLY A 241 -11.36 8.01 45.73
N PHE A 242 -11.08 8.84 46.74
CA PHE A 242 -9.84 9.60 46.91
C PHE A 242 -9.16 9.22 48.22
#